data_AF-A0A2X2TQ76-F1
#
_entry.id   AF-A0A2X2TQ76-F1
#
_cell.length_a   1.000
_cell.length_b   1.000
_cell.length_c   1.000
_cell.angle_alpha   90.00
_cell.angle_beta   90.00
_cell.angle_gamma   90.00
#
_symmetry.space_group_name_H-M   'P 1'
#
loop_
_entity.id
_entity.type
_entity.pdbx_description
1 polymer ?
#
loop_
_entity_poly.entity_id
_entity_poly.type
_entity_poly.pdbx_seq_one_letter_code
_entity_poly.pdbx_strand_id
1 'polypeptide(L)' 'MYGFSKYEAQGRYDEWNTTQVKLKLNNKTDADILAWIRKQKYSRDTSVQGAIKSLIRADISGSQAEGAQG' A
#
# COMPACT_ATOMS: atom_id res chain seq x y z
N MET A 1 0.72 -33.80 -19.85
CA MET A 1 0.04 -33.42 -18.60
C MET A 1 -0.04 -31.90 -18.53
N TYR A 2 -1.26 -31.35 -18.59
CA TYR A 2 -1.55 -29.91 -18.50
C TYR A 2 -1.30 -29.42 -17.06
N GLY A 3 -0.33 -28.52 -16.86
CA GLY A 3 -0.03 -27.99 -15.52
C GLY A 3 0.58 -26.59 -15.45
N PHE A 4 0.95 -25.97 -16.58
CA PHE A 4 1.72 -24.72 -16.59
C PHE A 4 0.90 -23.42 -16.68
N SER A 5 -0.42 -23.48 -16.89
CA SER A 5 -1.16 -22.30 -17.37
C SER A 5 -1.68 -21.34 -16.30
N LYS A 6 -1.85 -21.75 -15.04
CA LYS A 6 -2.53 -20.90 -14.03
C LYS A 6 -1.61 -19.91 -13.31
N TYR A 7 -0.34 -20.28 -13.10
CA TYR A 7 0.61 -19.45 -12.37
C TYR A 7 1.23 -18.37 -13.26
N GLU A 8 1.48 -18.67 -14.53
CA GLU A 8 1.97 -17.66 -15.48
C GLU A 8 0.90 -16.60 -15.80
N ALA A 9 -0.37 -17.01 -15.92
CA ALA A 9 -1.48 -16.09 -16.13
C ALA A 9 -1.70 -15.15 -14.94
N GLN A 10 -1.60 -15.67 -13.71
CA GLN A 10 -1.72 -14.86 -12.49
C GLN A 10 -0.55 -13.88 -12.34
N GLY A 11 0.68 -14.34 -12.63
CA GLY A 11 1.87 -13.47 -12.58
C GLY A 11 1.77 -12.28 -13.54
N ARG A 12 1.35 -12.52 -14.79
CA ARG A 12 1.15 -11.44 -15.76
C ARG A 12 0.00 -10.50 -15.39
N TYR A 13 -1.08 -11.03 -14.81
CA TYR A 13 -2.21 -10.20 -14.37
C TYR A 13 -1.83 -9.30 -13.20
N ASP A 14 -1.09 -9.83 -12.23
CA ASP A 14 -0.63 -9.05 -11.07
C ASP A 14 0.38 -7.97 -11.52
N GLU A 15 1.28 -8.27 -12.46
CA GLU A 15 2.22 -7.29 -13.03
C GLU A 15 1.52 -6.16 -13.80
N TRP A 16 0.42 -6.44 -14.50
CA TRP A 16 -0.30 -5.43 -15.28
C TRP A 16 -1.25 -4.57 -14.45
N ASN A 17 -1.75 -5.09 -13.32
CA ASN A 17 -2.74 -4.39 -12.49
C ASN A 17 -2.16 -3.81 -11.20
N THR A 18 -0.90 -4.13 -10.86
CA THR A 18 -0.28 -3.66 -9.63
C THR A 18 1.07 -3.01 -9.89
N THR A 19 1.34 -1.91 -9.18
CA THR A 19 2.64 -1.27 -9.15
C THR A 19 3.17 -1.30 -7.73
N GLN A 20 4.38 -1.83 -7.55
CA GLN A 20 5.05 -1.85 -6.26
C GLN A 20 5.84 -0.56 -6.04
N VAL A 21 5.48 0.19 -5.00
CA VAL A 21 6.25 1.35 -4.53
C VAL A 21 7.03 0.96 -3.28
N LYS A 22 8.32 1.31 -3.23
CA LYS A 22 9.21 1.03 -2.09
C LYS A 22 9.62 2.34 -1.44
N LEU A 23 9.41 2.45 -0.12
CA LEU A 23 9.84 3.58 0.69
C LEU A 23 11.05 3.17 1.54
N LYS A 24 12.07 4.01 1.58
CA LYS A 24 13.21 3.83 2.49
C LYS A 24 12.95 4.62 3.76
N LEU A 25 12.88 3.91 4.89
CA LEU A 25 12.71 4.50 6.21
C LEU A 25 14.01 4.36 7.01
N ASN A 26 14.36 5.41 7.73
CA ASN A 26 15.48 5.43 8.65
C ASN A 26 15.07 4.86 10.00
N ASN A 27 15.86 3.93 10.53
CA ASN A 27 15.55 3.28 11.82
C ASN A 27 15.53 4.23 13.03
N LYS A 28 16.16 5.41 12.94
CA LYS A 28 16.26 6.38 14.02
C LYS A 28 15.26 7.53 13.89
N THR A 29 15.22 8.20 12.74
CA THR A 29 14.35 9.37 12.56
C THR A 29 12.90 8.99 12.30
N ASP A 30 12.65 7.81 11.72
CA ASP A 30 11.32 7.35 11.33
C ASP A 30 10.86 6.19 12.24
N ALA A 31 11.36 6.17 13.47
CA ALA A 31 11.11 5.10 14.43
C ALA A 31 9.62 4.99 14.79
N ASP A 32 8.92 6.12 14.82
CA ASP A 32 7.48 6.24 15.00
C ASP A 32 6.70 5.62 13.83
N ILE A 33 7.10 5.90 12.58
CA ILE A 33 6.51 5.30 11.38
C ILE A 33 6.72 3.78 11.39
N LEU A 34 7.94 3.33 11.72
CA LEU A 34 8.25 1.91 11.83
C LEU A 34 7.44 1.21 12.94
N ALA A 35 7.25 1.87 14.07
CA ALA A 35 6.40 1.36 15.16
C ALA A 35 4.93 1.25 14.73
N TRP A 36 4.42 2.28 14.04
CA TRP A 36 3.06 2.27 13.49
C TRP A 36 2.88 1.14 12.47
N ILE A 37 3.81 0.95 11.53
CA ILE A 37 3.78 -0.14 10.55
C ILE A 37 3.73 -1.51 11.24
N ARG A 38 4.54 -1.71 12.29
CA ARG A 38 4.54 -2.96 13.07
C ARG A 38 3.19 -3.20 13.74
N LYS A 39 2.56 -2.17 14.30
CA LYS A 39 1.22 -2.28 14.88
C LYS A 39 0.19 -2.70 13.84
N GLN A 40 0.23 -2.10 12.64
CA GLN A 40 -0.68 -2.49 11.56
C GLN A 40 -0.46 -3.91 11.06
N LYS A 41 0.80 -4.41 11.06
CA LYS A 41 1.11 -5.79 10.66
C LYS A 41 0.40 -6.85 11.53
N TYR A 42 0.18 -6.54 12.80
CA TYR A 42 -0.50 -7.43 13.75
C TYR A 42 -1.97 -7.07 13.97
N SER A 43 -2.49 -6.07 13.24
CA SER A 43 -3.90 -5.71 13.30
C SER A 43 -4.75 -6.79 12.63
N ARG A 44 -5.95 -7.03 13.19
CA ARG A 44 -6.94 -7.93 12.58
C ARG A 44 -7.78 -7.23 11.51
N ASP A 45 -7.82 -5.90 11.54
CA ASP A 45 -8.77 -5.10 10.76
C ASP A 45 -8.23 -4.75 9.37
N THR A 46 -6.90 -4.60 9.22
CA THR A 46 -6.27 -4.23 7.96
C THR A 46 -4.83 -4.70 7.86
N SER A 47 -4.36 -4.91 6.63
CA SER A 47 -2.94 -5.04 6.33
C SER A 47 -2.23 -3.68 6.35
N VAL A 48 -0.90 -3.70 6.48
CA VAL A 48 -0.05 -2.50 6.34
C VAL A 48 -0.32 -1.78 5.01
N GLN A 49 -0.41 -2.53 3.92
CA GLN A 49 -0.67 -1.96 2.59
C GLN A 49 -2.07 -1.33 2.53
N GLY A 50 -3.09 -1.96 3.13
CA GLY A 50 -4.43 -1.40 3.22
C GLY A 50 -4.45 -0.09 4.01
N ALA A 51 -3.80 -0.07 5.17
CA ALA A 51 -3.72 1.11 6.03
C ALA A 51 -3.04 2.29 5.32
N ILE A 52 -1.90 2.05 4.66
CA ILE A 52 -1.19 3.07 3.89
C ILE A 52 -2.05 3.59 2.73
N LYS A 53 -2.75 2.69 1.99
CA LYS A 53 -3.66 3.11 0.91
C LYS A 53 -4.79 4.01 1.43
N SER A 54 -5.34 3.72 2.60
CA SER A 54 -6.40 4.55 3.20
C SER A 54 -5.88 5.95 3.57
N LEU A 55 -4.66 6.06 4.11
CA LEU A 55 -4.04 7.36 4.40
C LEU A 55 -3.83 8.18 3.12
N ILE A 56 -3.27 7.57 2.07
CA ILE A 56 -3.06 8.25 0.78
C ILE A 56 -4.39 8.70 0.16
N ARG A 57 -5.44 7.87 0.22
CA ARG A 57 -6.77 8.26 -0.31
C ARG A 57 -7.39 9.41 0.49
N ALA A 58 -7.23 9.42 1.81
CA ALA A 58 -7.71 10.51 2.65
C ALA A 58 -7.00 11.82 2.30
N ASP A 59 -5.67 11.79 2.12
CA ASP A 59 -4.86 12.94 1.73
C ASP A 59 -5.22 13.48 0.34
N ILE A 60 -5.39 12.61 -0.66
CA ILE A 60 -5.86 13.00 -2.00
C ILE A 60 -7.25 13.65 -1.92
N SER A 61 -8.16 13.05 -1.16
CA SER A 61 -9.54 13.54 -1.04
C SER A 61 -9.59 14.90 -0.32
N GLY A 62 -8.78 15.07 0.72
CA GLY A 62 -8.64 16.35 1.43
C GLY A 62 -8.04 17.44 0.53
N SER A 63 -6.96 17.12 -0.19
CA SER A 63 -6.29 18.05 -1.10
C SER A 63 -7.21 18.51 -2.24
N GLN A 64 -8.05 17.62 -2.79
CA GLN A 64 -9.02 18.00 -3.82
C GLN A 64 -10.17 18.86 -3.27
N ALA A 65 -10.54 18.70 -2.00
CA ALA A 65 -11.56 19.53 -1.36
C ALA A 65 -11.06 20.97 -1.12
N GLU A 66 -9.76 21.16 -0.84
CA GLU A 66 -9.15 22.48 -0.66
C GLU A 66 -8.93 23.22 -2.00
N GLY A 67 -8.60 22.51 -3.08
CA GLY A 67 -8.45 23.09 -4.42
C GLY A 67 -9.76 23.50 -5.11
N ALA A 68 -10.91 23.05 -4.61
CA ALA A 68 -12.24 23.37 -5.16
C ALA A 68 -12.86 24.66 -4.59
N GLN A 69 -12.17 25.36 -3.68
CA GLN A 69 -12.61 26.61 -3.06
C GLN A 69 -11.86 27.86 -3.58
N GLY A 70 -11.11 27.73 -4.68
CA GLY A 70 -10.38 28.82 -5.34
C GLY A 70 -11.09 29.36 -6.58
#